data_AF-A0A318CWC6-F1
#
_entry.id   AF-A0A318CWC6-F1
#
_cell.length_a   1.000
_cell.length_b   1.000
_cell.length_c   1.000
_cell.angle_alpha   90.00
_cell.angle_beta   90.00
_cell.angle_gamma   90.00
#
_symmetry.space_group_name_H-M   'P 1'
#
loop_
_entity.id
_entity.type
_entity.pdbx_description
1 polymer ?
#
loop_
_entity_poly.entity_id
_entity_poly.type
_entity_poly.pdbx_seq_one_letter_code
_entity_poly.pdbx_strand_id
1 'polypeptide(L)'
;EAVMVDDRGHKEPYKYINEVRSYIKKLLRKYPDRKDQDIADQAAKELDMEISRSAVARIRTEGQATPAKIPCKQELLDMAKLAETIVKERSDERQLWLNFDTEPELKQKVEECAKEPLPHAKGEVQQALIDQLQQGKPCAFAGGFMHHLFLQEIEFSKIAAPFPLNPGATYQSAEILATIFHSITQGIPSIEALKLVNATEFGLLIGRSRIPDKTTLRDHLGQMAQQYLVVVKSQRIHNNYRPQRTL
;
A
#
# COMPACT_ATOMS: atom_id res chain seq x y z
N GLU A 1 0.33 -16.79 -25.72
CA GLU A 1 0.21 -15.77 -24.66
C GLU A 1 -1.21 -15.82 -24.12
N ALA A 2 -1.37 -16.20 -22.85
CA ALA A 2 -2.69 -16.31 -22.22
C ALA A 2 -3.03 -14.96 -21.57
N VAL A 3 -4.08 -14.31 -22.07
CA VAL A 3 -4.66 -13.10 -21.46
C VAL A 3 -5.35 -13.55 -20.17
N MET A 4 -4.73 -13.27 -19.03
CA MET A 4 -5.40 -13.44 -17.73
C MET A 4 -6.35 -12.26 -17.50
N VAL A 5 -7.65 -12.56 -17.47
CA VAL A 5 -8.71 -11.63 -17.07
C VAL A 5 -8.75 -11.59 -15.53
N ASP A 6 -8.73 -10.38 -14.96
CA ASP A 6 -8.75 -10.13 -13.51
C ASP A 6 -10.22 -10.11 -13.02
N ASP A 7 -10.69 -11.23 -12.47
CA ASP A 7 -12.04 -11.41 -11.90
C ASP A 7 -12.14 -10.95 -10.44
N ARG A 8 -11.86 -9.68 -10.17
CA ARG A 8 -12.12 -9.06 -8.86
C ARG A 8 -13.48 -8.35 -8.84
N GLY A 9 -14.54 -9.16 -8.80
CA GLY A 9 -15.94 -8.77 -8.61
C GLY A 9 -16.82 -10.01 -8.53
N HIS A 10 -17.91 -9.98 -7.75
CA HIS A 10 -18.83 -11.09 -7.40
C HIS A 10 -18.76 -12.35 -8.28
N LYS A 11 -18.39 -13.49 -7.66
CA LYS A 11 -18.43 -14.83 -8.27
C LYS A 11 -19.71 -15.02 -9.10
N GLU A 12 -19.57 -15.26 -10.40
CA GLU A 12 -20.70 -15.58 -11.26
C GLU A 12 -21.43 -16.84 -10.74
N PRO A 13 -22.77 -16.85 -10.64
CA PRO A 13 -23.52 -18.02 -10.21
C PRO A 13 -23.33 -19.23 -11.14
N TYR A 14 -22.54 -20.18 -10.66
CA TYR A 14 -22.32 -21.50 -11.27
C TYR A 14 -23.63 -22.29 -11.40
N LYS A 15 -24.21 -22.36 -12.61
CA LYS A 15 -24.52 -23.65 -13.27
C LYS A 15 -25.20 -23.59 -14.65
N TYR A 16 -25.87 -22.50 -15.06
CA TYR A 16 -26.59 -22.45 -16.35
C TYR A 16 -26.57 -21.08 -17.08
N ILE A 17 -25.69 -20.16 -16.68
CA ILE A 17 -25.73 -18.75 -17.13
C ILE A 17 -25.61 -18.58 -18.65
N ASN A 18 -24.81 -19.40 -19.35
CA ASN A 18 -24.59 -19.20 -20.79
C ASN A 18 -25.84 -19.47 -21.65
N GLU A 19 -26.61 -20.49 -21.31
CA GLU A 19 -27.84 -20.86 -22.03
C GLU A 19 -28.94 -19.83 -21.78
N VAL A 20 -29.12 -19.44 -20.51
CA VAL A 20 -30.05 -18.38 -20.08
C VAL A 20 -29.70 -17.04 -20.74
N ARG A 21 -28.42 -16.68 -20.75
CA ARG A 21 -27.91 -15.46 -21.37
C ARG A 21 -28.09 -15.45 -22.88
N SER A 22 -27.86 -16.59 -23.54
CA SER A 22 -28.11 -16.76 -24.98
C SER A 22 -29.59 -16.59 -25.31
N TYR A 23 -30.46 -17.17 -24.49
CA TYR A 23 -31.91 -17.08 -24.64
C TYR A 23 -32.44 -15.64 -24.43
N ILE A 24 -32.01 -14.97 -23.35
CA ILE A 24 -32.36 -13.55 -23.08
C ILE A 24 -31.86 -12.64 -24.22
N LYS A 25 -30.64 -12.89 -24.75
CA LYS A 25 -30.12 -12.14 -25.91
C LYS A 25 -30.97 -12.35 -27.17
N LYS A 26 -31.50 -13.56 -27.41
CA LYS A 26 -32.44 -13.82 -28.51
C LYS A 26 -33.76 -13.06 -28.33
N LEU A 27 -34.31 -13.03 -27.11
CA LEU A 27 -35.54 -12.27 -26.81
C LEU A 27 -35.34 -10.76 -26.99
N LEU A 28 -34.23 -10.21 -26.50
CA LEU A 28 -33.89 -8.79 -26.67
C LEU A 28 -33.68 -8.40 -28.14
N ARG A 29 -33.12 -9.30 -28.97
CA ARG A 29 -32.99 -9.08 -30.42
C ARG A 29 -34.34 -9.15 -31.15
N LYS A 30 -35.24 -10.02 -30.71
CA LYS A 30 -36.56 -10.20 -31.34
C LYS A 30 -37.54 -9.09 -30.94
N TYR A 31 -37.38 -8.52 -29.74
CA TYR A 31 -38.26 -7.49 -29.19
C TYR A 31 -37.46 -6.36 -28.52
N PRO A 32 -36.87 -5.43 -29.29
CA PRO A 32 -36.00 -4.37 -28.77
C PRO A 32 -36.71 -3.38 -27.84
N ASP A 33 -38.01 -3.13 -28.05
CA ASP A 33 -38.77 -2.11 -27.32
C ASP A 33 -39.49 -2.64 -26.06
N ARG A 34 -39.35 -3.93 -25.74
CA ARG A 34 -40.00 -4.51 -24.55
C ARG A 34 -39.27 -4.12 -23.26
N LYS A 35 -40.05 -3.98 -22.19
CA LYS A 35 -39.53 -3.71 -20.84
C LYS A 35 -38.75 -4.92 -20.34
N ASP A 36 -37.70 -4.67 -19.56
CA ASP A 36 -36.87 -5.73 -18.97
C ASP A 36 -37.66 -6.70 -18.08
N GLN A 37 -38.75 -6.23 -17.47
CA GLN A 37 -39.63 -7.07 -16.66
C GLN A 37 -40.37 -8.11 -17.50
N ASP A 38 -40.94 -7.71 -18.64
CA ASP A 38 -41.70 -8.62 -19.51
C ASP A 38 -40.79 -9.71 -20.09
N ILE A 39 -39.53 -9.36 -20.37
CA ILE A 39 -38.52 -10.30 -20.85
C ILE A 39 -38.06 -11.25 -19.74
N ALA A 40 -37.93 -10.74 -18.51
CA ALA A 40 -37.61 -11.56 -17.34
C ALA A 40 -38.74 -12.56 -17.06
N ASP A 41 -39.99 -12.13 -17.08
CA ASP A 41 -41.16 -12.96 -16.83
C ASP A 41 -41.34 -14.04 -17.92
N GLN A 42 -41.07 -13.68 -19.19
CA GLN A 42 -41.12 -14.64 -20.30
C GLN A 42 -39.98 -15.66 -20.22
N ALA A 43 -38.76 -15.21 -19.94
CA ALA A 43 -37.62 -16.11 -19.80
C ALA A 43 -37.78 -17.02 -18.57
N ALA A 44 -38.34 -16.51 -17.47
CA ALA A 44 -38.59 -17.28 -16.27
C ALA A 44 -39.59 -18.42 -16.51
N LYS A 45 -40.65 -18.16 -17.29
CA LYS A 45 -41.65 -19.16 -17.68
C LYS A 45 -41.09 -20.23 -18.62
N GLU A 46 -40.27 -19.84 -19.61
CA GLU A 46 -39.77 -20.77 -20.62
C GLU A 46 -38.56 -21.60 -20.14
N LEU A 47 -37.80 -21.08 -19.17
CA LEU A 47 -36.61 -21.74 -18.62
C LEU A 47 -36.87 -22.39 -17.25
N ASP A 48 -38.12 -22.36 -16.76
CA ASP A 48 -38.56 -22.88 -15.46
C ASP A 48 -37.61 -22.45 -14.31
N MET A 49 -37.22 -21.17 -14.31
CA MET A 49 -36.30 -20.62 -13.32
C MET A 49 -36.62 -19.16 -13.00
N GLU A 50 -36.28 -18.72 -11.80
CA GLU A 50 -36.42 -17.31 -11.45
C GLU A 50 -35.38 -16.45 -12.17
N ILE A 51 -35.84 -15.56 -13.04
CA ILE A 51 -35.01 -14.58 -13.74
C ILE A 51 -35.40 -13.20 -13.24
N SER A 52 -34.44 -12.48 -12.67
CA SER A 52 -34.67 -11.12 -12.20
C SER A 52 -34.61 -10.11 -13.35
N ARG A 53 -35.41 -9.05 -13.26
CA ARG A 53 -35.33 -7.87 -14.13
C ARG A 53 -33.91 -7.30 -14.22
N SER A 54 -33.19 -7.29 -13.09
CA SER A 54 -31.83 -6.77 -13.02
C SER A 54 -30.83 -7.62 -13.81
N ALA A 55 -31.03 -8.94 -13.91
CA ALA A 55 -30.22 -9.80 -14.76
C ALA A 55 -30.43 -9.46 -16.25
N VAL A 56 -31.67 -9.24 -16.68
CA VAL A 56 -31.99 -8.85 -18.07
C VAL A 56 -31.39 -7.48 -18.41
N ALA A 57 -31.53 -6.50 -17.52
CA ALA A 57 -30.95 -5.16 -17.70
C ALA A 57 -29.42 -5.22 -17.86
N ARG A 58 -28.73 -6.01 -17.03
CA ARG A 58 -27.28 -6.21 -17.13
C ARG A 58 -26.87 -6.81 -18.48
N ILE A 59 -27.59 -7.83 -18.94
CA ILE A 59 -27.34 -8.48 -20.25
C ILE A 59 -27.59 -7.50 -21.41
N ARG A 60 -28.60 -6.63 -21.31
CA ARG A 60 -28.87 -5.58 -22.30
C ARG A 60 -27.71 -4.58 -22.42
N THR A 61 -27.13 -4.19 -21.29
CA THR A 61 -26.03 -3.20 -21.24
C THR A 61 -24.63 -3.80 -21.41
N GLU A 62 -24.51 -5.13 -21.47
CA GLU A 62 -23.26 -5.88 -21.43
C GLU A 62 -22.31 -5.61 -22.62
N GLY A 63 -22.81 -5.04 -23.71
CA GLY A 63 -22.01 -4.57 -24.85
C GLY A 63 -21.94 -3.05 -25.00
N GLN A 64 -22.57 -2.30 -24.10
CA GLN A 64 -22.62 -0.83 -24.11
C GLN A 64 -21.80 -0.18 -22.99
N ALA A 65 -21.33 -0.98 -22.03
CA ALA A 65 -20.28 -0.51 -21.12
C ALA A 65 -19.02 -0.29 -21.96
N THR A 66 -18.76 0.96 -22.35
CA THR A 66 -17.40 1.39 -22.64
C THR A 66 -16.58 0.98 -21.42
N PRO A 67 -15.64 0.03 -21.54
CA PRO A 67 -14.77 -0.27 -20.42
C PRO A 67 -14.14 1.06 -20.04
N ALA A 68 -14.31 1.48 -18.78
CA ALA A 68 -13.63 2.67 -18.28
C ALA A 68 -12.16 2.50 -18.67
N LYS A 69 -11.68 3.35 -19.59
CA LYS A 69 -10.38 3.17 -20.24
C LYS A 69 -9.37 3.18 -19.12
N ILE A 70 -8.81 2.01 -18.80
CA ILE A 70 -7.78 1.90 -17.77
C ILE A 70 -6.61 2.73 -18.31
N PRO A 71 -6.20 3.81 -17.62
CA PRO A 71 -5.19 4.69 -18.15
C PRO A 71 -3.90 3.89 -18.37
N CYS A 72 -3.30 4.03 -19.56
CA CYS A 72 -2.03 3.38 -19.82
C CYS A 72 -0.93 4.01 -18.94
N LYS A 73 0.22 3.32 -18.78
CA LYS A 73 1.32 3.82 -17.95
C LYS A 73 1.73 5.25 -18.32
N GLN A 74 1.72 5.58 -19.62
CA GLN A 74 2.06 6.91 -20.09
C GLN A 74 1.00 7.94 -19.68
N GLU A 75 -0.29 7.61 -19.82
CA GLU A 75 -1.40 8.45 -19.35
C GLU A 75 -1.33 8.68 -17.84
N LEU A 76 -0.98 7.66 -17.03
CA LEU A 76 -0.76 7.82 -15.59
C LEU A 76 0.42 8.74 -15.27
N LEU A 77 1.52 8.65 -16.03
CA LEU A 77 2.68 9.54 -15.86
C LEU A 77 2.33 10.98 -16.26
N ASP A 78 1.56 11.16 -17.33
CA ASP A 78 1.14 12.47 -17.79
C ASP A 78 0.13 13.09 -16.80
N MET A 79 -0.79 12.29 -16.24
CA MET A 79 -1.67 12.70 -15.15
C MET A 79 -0.89 13.08 -13.89
N ALA A 80 0.15 12.32 -13.53
CA ALA A 80 1.02 12.65 -12.40
C ALA A 80 1.75 13.98 -12.61
N LYS A 81 2.32 14.21 -13.80
CA LYS A 81 2.94 15.50 -14.16
C LYS A 81 1.95 16.66 -14.13
N LEU A 82 0.73 16.44 -14.61
CA LEU A 82 -0.32 17.45 -14.61
C LEU A 82 -0.75 17.78 -13.18
N ALA A 83 -0.87 16.77 -12.31
CA ALA A 83 -1.10 16.96 -10.88
C ALA A 83 0.06 17.71 -10.20
N GLU A 84 1.32 17.35 -10.49
CA GLU A 84 2.50 18.06 -10.01
C GLU A 84 2.52 19.53 -10.48
N THR A 85 2.13 19.80 -11.72
CA THR A 85 2.05 21.16 -12.27
C THR A 85 0.94 21.96 -11.59
N ILE A 86 -0.24 21.37 -11.40
CA ILE A 86 -1.35 21.99 -10.66
C ILE A 86 -0.94 22.29 -9.22
N VAL A 87 -0.25 21.34 -8.56
CA VAL A 87 0.30 21.55 -7.22
C VAL A 87 1.27 22.71 -7.27
N LYS A 88 2.26 22.71 -8.17
CA LYS A 88 3.27 23.76 -8.29
C LYS A 88 2.68 25.15 -8.61
N GLU A 89 1.60 25.21 -9.38
CA GLU A 89 0.90 26.46 -9.72
C GLU A 89 -0.01 26.98 -8.60
N ARG A 90 -0.52 26.09 -7.73
CA ARG A 90 -1.44 26.43 -6.63
C ARG A 90 -0.79 26.50 -5.26
N SER A 91 0.30 25.79 -5.06
CA SER A 91 1.18 26.01 -3.93
C SER A 91 2.01 27.22 -4.28
N ASP A 92 1.70 28.38 -3.70
CA ASP A 92 2.72 29.39 -3.45
C ASP A 92 3.94 28.60 -2.92
N GLU A 93 5.12 28.72 -3.53
CA GLU A 93 6.32 27.90 -3.24
C GLU A 93 6.78 27.91 -1.77
N ARG A 94 6.06 28.63 -0.91
CA ARG A 94 6.10 28.49 0.52
C ARG A 94 5.39 27.21 0.92
N GLN A 95 6.18 26.15 1.13
CA GLN A 95 6.01 25.38 2.36
C GLN A 95 5.59 26.38 3.46
N LEU A 96 4.48 26.13 4.18
CA LEU A 96 4.11 26.94 5.33
C LEU A 96 5.29 26.86 6.31
N TRP A 97 6.26 27.74 6.15
CA TRP A 97 7.35 27.90 7.08
C TRP A 97 6.65 28.28 8.38
N LEU A 98 6.88 27.48 9.41
CA LEU A 98 6.52 27.89 10.75
C LEU A 98 7.15 29.27 10.94
N ASN A 99 6.34 30.24 11.32
CA ASN A 99 6.78 31.63 11.36
C ASN A 99 7.59 31.84 12.65
N PHE A 100 8.81 31.29 12.65
CA PHE A 100 9.72 31.23 13.79
C PHE A 100 10.12 32.62 14.31
N ASP A 101 9.99 33.66 13.47
CA ASP A 101 10.32 35.03 13.85
C ASP A 101 9.20 35.74 14.62
N THR A 102 7.94 35.36 14.40
CA THR A 102 6.77 35.96 15.06
C THR A 102 6.34 35.25 16.34
N GLU A 103 6.72 33.98 16.51
CA GLU A 103 6.33 33.19 17.69
C GLU A 103 7.53 32.94 18.62
N PRO A 104 7.58 33.60 19.80
CA PRO A 104 8.74 33.53 20.69
C PRO A 104 8.98 32.12 21.26
N GLU A 105 7.93 31.33 21.47
CA GLU A 105 8.06 29.94 21.93
C GLU A 105 8.74 29.04 20.90
N LEU A 106 8.40 29.21 19.62
CA LEU A 106 9.03 28.48 18.52
C LEU A 106 10.48 28.94 18.31
N LYS A 107 10.74 30.25 18.43
CA LYS A 107 12.09 30.80 18.35
C LYS A 107 13.02 30.22 19.42
N GLN A 108 12.54 30.16 20.66
CA GLN A 108 13.28 29.54 21.75
C GLN A 108 13.57 28.05 21.48
N LYS A 109 12.59 27.31 20.95
CA LYS A 109 12.78 25.91 20.57
C LYS A 109 13.81 25.73 19.46
N VAL A 110 13.82 26.60 18.46
CA VAL A 110 14.86 26.60 17.41
C VAL A 110 16.25 26.84 18.00
N GLU A 111 16.40 27.80 18.91
CA GLU A 111 17.67 28.08 19.59
C GLU A 111 18.12 26.93 20.50
N GLU A 112 17.19 26.22 21.14
CA GLU A 112 17.46 25.00 21.90
C GLU A 112 17.93 23.87 20.98
N CYS A 113 17.20 23.60 19.89
CA CYS A 113 17.56 22.58 18.91
C CYS A 113 18.87 22.89 18.18
N ALA A 114 19.21 24.16 17.96
CA ALA A 114 20.47 24.56 17.34
C ALA A 114 21.71 24.23 18.19
N LYS A 115 21.54 23.99 19.50
CA LYS A 115 22.60 23.54 20.40
C LYS A 115 22.82 22.03 20.33
N GLU A 116 21.87 21.29 19.77
CA GLU A 116 22.04 19.87 19.53
C GLU A 116 23.00 19.65 18.35
N PRO A 117 23.88 18.63 18.42
CA PRO A 117 24.77 18.32 17.31
C PRO A 117 23.93 17.95 16.08
N LEU A 118 24.25 18.59 14.95
CA LEU A 118 23.62 18.28 13.66
C LEU A 118 23.67 16.77 13.40
N PRO A 119 22.63 16.17 12.80
CA PRO A 119 22.65 14.75 12.46
C PRO A 119 23.84 14.46 11.54
N HIS A 120 24.73 13.56 11.98
CA HIS A 120 25.88 13.15 11.18
C HIS A 120 25.45 12.01 10.25
N ALA A 121 25.52 12.25 8.94
CA ALA A 121 25.31 11.21 7.95
C ALA A 121 26.44 10.17 8.04
N LYS A 122 26.06 8.89 8.09
CA LYS A 122 27.00 7.76 8.03
C LYS A 122 27.38 7.36 6.60
N GLY A 123 26.82 8.03 5.59
CA GLY A 123 27.08 7.78 4.18
C GLY A 123 26.29 8.68 3.25
N GLU A 124 26.59 8.60 1.94
CA GLU A 124 26.05 9.49 0.90
C GLU A 124 24.51 9.49 0.82
N VAL A 125 23.87 8.33 1.01
CA VAL A 125 22.40 8.21 0.97
C VAL A 125 21.76 8.97 2.14
N GLN A 126 22.37 8.93 3.32
CA GLN A 126 21.88 9.66 4.48
C GLN A 126 22.11 11.17 4.33
N GLN A 127 23.25 11.57 3.76
CA GLN A 127 23.51 12.97 3.48
C GLN A 127 22.50 13.52 2.47
N ALA A 128 22.26 12.80 1.37
CA ALA A 128 21.27 13.20 0.38
C ALA A 128 19.86 13.33 0.97
N LEU A 129 19.49 12.49 1.94
CA LEU A 129 18.23 12.61 2.68
C LEU A 129 18.20 13.88 3.54
N ILE A 130 19.26 14.16 4.30
CA ILE A 130 19.36 15.38 5.13
C ILE A 130 19.24 16.62 4.24
N ASP A 131 19.94 16.65 3.11
CA ASP A 131 19.90 17.77 2.17
C ASP A 131 18.48 17.97 1.61
N GLN A 132 17.77 16.89 1.28
CA GLN A 132 16.39 16.96 0.80
C GLN A 132 15.42 17.51 1.86
N LEU A 133 15.60 17.12 3.12
CA LEU A 133 14.80 17.60 4.24
C LEU A 133 15.08 19.08 4.53
N GLN A 134 16.35 19.50 4.52
CA GLN A 134 16.75 20.90 4.71
C GLN A 134 16.26 21.81 3.59
N GLN A 135 16.21 21.30 2.35
CA GLN A 135 15.67 22.03 1.20
C GLN A 135 14.13 22.14 1.22
N GLY A 136 13.44 21.44 2.14
CA GLY A 136 11.99 21.51 2.24
C GLY A 136 11.26 20.91 1.04
N LYS A 137 11.84 19.89 0.39
CA LYS A 137 11.21 19.29 -0.80
C LYS A 137 9.82 18.73 -0.47
N PRO A 138 8.81 18.95 -1.32
CA PRO A 138 7.49 18.38 -1.12
C PRO A 138 7.59 16.84 -1.13
N CYS A 139 6.95 16.22 -0.15
CA CYS A 139 6.90 14.77 0.01
C CYS A 139 5.47 14.41 0.43
N ALA A 140 4.81 13.52 -0.33
CA ALA A 140 3.44 13.10 -0.03
C ALA A 140 3.34 12.41 1.35
N PHE A 141 4.47 11.93 1.87
CA PHE A 141 4.58 11.26 3.15
C PHE A 141 5.21 12.12 4.25
N ALA A 142 5.33 13.45 4.07
CA ALA A 142 6.00 14.32 5.05
C ALA A 142 5.42 14.21 6.47
N GLY A 143 4.10 14.05 6.60
CA GLY A 143 3.45 13.83 7.90
C GLY A 143 3.92 12.55 8.61
N GLY A 144 4.40 11.56 7.86
CA GLY A 144 4.97 10.33 8.40
C GLY A 144 6.23 10.53 9.22
N PHE A 145 6.98 11.63 8.99
CA PHE A 145 8.19 11.93 9.76
C PHE A 145 7.91 12.23 11.23
N MET A 146 6.71 12.70 11.56
CA MET A 146 6.32 12.96 12.95
C MET A 146 6.34 11.68 13.80
N HIS A 147 6.15 10.51 13.19
CA HIS A 147 6.25 9.25 13.93
C HIS A 147 7.67 8.92 14.37
N HIS A 148 8.72 9.53 13.80
CA HIS A 148 10.09 9.30 14.27
C HIS A 148 10.30 9.74 15.72
N LEU A 149 9.58 10.77 16.18
CA LEU A 149 9.58 11.18 17.58
C LEU A 149 9.09 10.03 18.49
N PHE A 150 7.98 9.39 18.10
CA PHE A 150 7.45 8.24 18.80
C PHE A 150 8.38 7.02 18.71
N LEU A 151 8.94 6.73 17.52
CA LEU A 151 9.86 5.61 17.32
C LEU A 151 11.15 5.77 18.14
N GLN A 152 11.61 7.00 18.34
CA GLN A 152 12.74 7.31 19.20
C GLN A 152 12.41 7.07 20.68
N GLU A 153 11.24 7.50 21.13
CA GLU A 153 10.80 7.34 22.53
C GLU A 153 10.70 5.87 22.94
N ILE A 154 10.22 5.00 22.04
CA ILE A 154 10.14 3.55 22.29
C ILE A 154 11.46 2.80 22.03
N GLU A 155 12.54 3.53 21.71
CA GLU A 155 13.83 2.98 21.30
C GLU A 155 13.68 1.89 20.23
N PHE A 156 12.99 2.20 19.12
CA PHE A 156 12.62 1.24 18.08
C PHE A 156 13.80 0.39 17.56
N SER A 157 15.02 0.94 17.56
CA SER A 157 16.24 0.20 17.24
C SER A 157 16.47 -1.03 18.14
N LYS A 158 16.13 -0.96 19.43
CA LYS A 158 16.20 -2.08 20.37
C LYS A 158 15.13 -3.13 20.09
N ILE A 159 13.97 -2.73 19.58
CA ILE A 159 12.91 -3.66 19.17
C ILE A 159 13.39 -4.52 17.98
N ALA A 160 14.16 -3.92 17.07
CA ALA A 160 14.73 -4.63 15.92
C ALA A 160 16.04 -5.39 16.25
N ALA A 161 16.67 -5.12 17.39
CA ALA A 161 17.97 -5.71 17.77
C ALA A 161 18.02 -7.25 17.88
N PRO A 162 16.93 -7.99 18.19
CA PRO A 162 16.96 -9.46 18.19
C PRO A 162 17.20 -10.08 16.82
N PHE A 163 17.03 -9.32 15.73
CA PHE A 163 17.27 -9.82 14.38
C PHE A 163 18.73 -9.59 13.98
N PRO A 164 19.42 -10.60 13.41
CA PRO A 164 20.80 -10.46 13.02
C PRO A 164 20.94 -9.44 11.89
N LEU A 165 21.97 -8.61 11.98
CA LEU A 165 22.39 -7.77 10.87
C LEU A 165 22.95 -8.65 9.77
N ASN A 166 22.53 -8.42 8.53
CA ASN A 166 23.00 -9.13 7.35
C ASN A 166 23.96 -8.21 6.57
N PRO A 167 25.29 -8.40 6.67
CA PRO A 167 26.26 -7.62 5.92
C PRO A 167 25.99 -7.75 4.41
N GLY A 168 25.86 -6.62 3.72
CA GLY A 168 25.56 -6.58 2.28
C GLY A 168 24.07 -6.60 1.93
N ALA A 169 23.17 -6.80 2.89
CA ALA A 169 21.73 -6.67 2.63
C ALA A 169 21.34 -5.20 2.42
N THR A 170 20.52 -4.95 1.39
CA THR A 170 20.00 -3.61 1.06
C THR A 170 19.10 -3.06 2.16
N TYR A 171 18.35 -3.95 2.84
CA TYR A 171 17.46 -3.62 3.95
C TYR A 171 17.78 -4.53 5.12
N GLN A 172 17.79 -3.99 6.34
CA GLN A 172 17.87 -4.75 7.57
C GLN A 172 16.46 -4.89 8.16
N SER A 173 16.31 -5.72 9.19
CA SER A 173 15.01 -5.94 9.85
C SER A 173 14.38 -4.64 10.37
N ALA A 174 15.19 -3.66 10.78
CA ALA A 174 14.69 -2.35 11.21
C ALA A 174 13.95 -1.63 10.07
N GLU A 175 14.51 -1.57 8.85
CA GLU A 175 13.85 -0.93 7.72
C GLU A 175 12.60 -1.71 7.26
N ILE A 176 12.63 -3.03 7.34
CA ILE A 176 11.47 -3.88 7.02
C ILE A 176 10.32 -3.58 7.99
N LEU A 177 10.60 -3.58 9.30
CA LEU A 177 9.60 -3.26 10.33
C LEU A 177 9.10 -1.82 10.22
N ALA A 178 10.01 -0.85 9.98
CA ALA A 178 9.63 0.54 9.77
C ALA A 178 8.75 0.71 8.52
N THR A 179 9.01 -0.04 7.45
CA THR A 179 8.16 -0.06 6.25
C THR A 179 6.74 -0.50 6.61
N ILE A 180 6.59 -1.59 7.37
CA ILE A 180 5.28 -2.10 7.81
C ILE A 180 4.58 -1.09 8.72
N PHE A 181 5.30 -0.54 9.71
CA PHE A 181 4.78 0.46 10.62
C PHE A 181 4.22 1.67 9.85
N HIS A 182 5.03 2.26 8.97
CA HIS A 182 4.58 3.41 8.19
C HIS A 182 3.44 3.05 7.24
N SER A 183 3.44 1.83 6.68
CA SER A 183 2.35 1.37 5.81
C SER A 183 1.01 1.39 6.55
N ILE A 184 1.00 0.88 7.78
CA ILE A 184 -0.19 0.87 8.64
C ILE A 184 -0.62 2.30 8.99
N THR A 185 0.31 3.17 9.38
CA THR A 185 -0.02 4.57 9.73
C THR A 185 -0.59 5.35 8.56
N GLN A 186 -0.22 4.99 7.33
CA GLN A 186 -0.70 5.61 6.09
C GLN A 186 -1.95 4.92 5.52
N GLY A 187 -2.54 3.97 6.26
CA GLY A 187 -3.77 3.27 5.84
C GLY A 187 -3.57 2.33 4.65
N ILE A 188 -2.33 1.88 4.39
CA ILE A 188 -2.03 0.96 3.31
C ILE A 188 -2.45 -0.45 3.75
N PRO A 189 -3.45 -1.06 3.11
CA PRO A 189 -4.14 -2.23 3.65
C PRO A 189 -3.34 -3.54 3.50
N SER A 190 -2.32 -3.58 2.65
CA SER A 190 -1.53 -4.79 2.42
C SER A 190 -0.16 -4.51 1.80
N ILE A 191 0.73 -5.51 1.86
CA ILE A 191 2.05 -5.48 1.19
C ILE A 191 1.88 -5.31 -0.33
N GLU A 192 0.84 -5.88 -0.92
CA GLU A 192 0.56 -5.75 -2.36
C GLU A 192 0.17 -4.33 -2.76
N ALA A 193 -0.47 -3.58 -1.86
CA ALA A 193 -0.86 -2.19 -2.11
C ALA A 193 0.36 -1.24 -2.18
N LEU A 194 1.52 -1.63 -1.62
CA LEU A 194 2.76 -0.84 -1.70
C LEU A 194 3.26 -0.62 -3.14
N LYS A 195 2.81 -1.43 -4.10
CA LYS A 195 3.14 -1.21 -5.53
C LYS A 195 2.59 0.11 -6.09
N LEU A 196 1.60 0.69 -5.43
CA LEU A 196 0.92 1.92 -5.86
C LEU A 196 1.54 3.18 -5.23
N VAL A 197 2.45 2.99 -4.27
CA VAL A 197 3.10 4.07 -3.53
C VAL A 197 4.27 4.62 -4.33
N ASN A 198 4.53 5.93 -4.21
CA ASN A 198 5.81 6.49 -4.65
C ASN A 198 6.94 5.90 -3.79
N ALA A 199 7.61 4.90 -4.36
CA ALA A 199 8.62 4.11 -3.66
C ALA A 199 9.81 4.95 -3.16
N THR A 200 10.14 6.05 -3.84
CA THR A 200 11.25 6.92 -3.46
C THR A 200 10.85 7.82 -2.30
N GLU A 201 9.69 8.49 -2.38
CA GLU A 201 9.23 9.37 -1.28
C GLU A 201 8.94 8.59 -0.01
N PHE A 202 8.33 7.41 -0.11
CA PHE A 202 8.09 6.57 1.07
C PHE A 202 9.41 6.02 1.64
N GLY A 203 10.40 5.75 0.79
CA GLY A 203 11.73 5.31 1.22
C GLY A 203 12.37 6.27 2.23
N LEU A 204 12.08 7.57 2.10
CA LEU A 204 12.60 8.59 3.00
C LEU A 204 12.17 8.35 4.46
N LEU A 205 10.96 7.84 4.68
CA LEU A 205 10.46 7.52 6.03
C LEU A 205 11.30 6.46 6.74
N ILE A 206 11.95 5.56 5.99
CA ILE A 206 12.76 4.48 6.54
C ILE A 206 14.27 4.76 6.38
N GLY A 207 14.64 5.99 6.02
CA GLY A 207 16.05 6.37 5.81
C GLY A 207 16.70 5.74 4.58
N ARG A 208 15.90 5.37 3.56
CA ARG A 208 16.37 4.73 2.33
C ARG A 208 15.98 5.54 1.10
N SER A 209 16.72 5.36 0.01
CA SER A 209 16.37 5.99 -1.27
C SER A 209 15.12 5.39 -1.91
N ARG A 210 14.69 4.21 -1.46
CA ARG A 210 13.51 3.51 -1.94
C ARG A 210 12.98 2.54 -0.87
N ILE A 211 11.69 2.23 -0.93
CA ILE A 211 11.09 1.14 -0.16
C ILE A 211 11.47 -0.24 -0.71
N PRO A 212 11.51 -1.28 0.15
CA PRO A 212 11.62 -2.66 -0.30
C PRO A 212 10.39 -3.04 -1.14
N ASP A 213 10.60 -3.85 -2.18
CA ASP A 213 9.49 -4.40 -2.95
C ASP A 213 8.73 -5.49 -2.19
N LYS A 214 7.59 -5.92 -2.74
CA LYS A 214 6.73 -6.95 -2.13
C LYS A 214 7.46 -8.26 -1.87
N THR A 215 8.43 -8.62 -2.71
CA THR A 215 9.12 -9.91 -2.62
C THR A 215 10.14 -9.82 -1.50
N THR A 216 10.95 -8.75 -1.51
CA THR A 216 11.93 -8.41 -0.48
C THR A 216 11.28 -8.35 0.90
N LEU A 217 10.11 -7.69 1.03
CA LEU A 217 9.35 -7.63 2.28
C LEU A 217 8.93 -9.02 2.77
N ARG A 218 8.33 -9.84 1.90
CA ARG A 218 7.88 -11.19 2.28
C ARG A 218 9.05 -12.10 2.65
N ASP A 219 10.13 -12.04 1.90
CA ASP A 219 11.31 -12.87 2.14
C ASP A 219 11.94 -12.52 3.50
N HIS A 220 12.10 -11.22 3.81
CA HIS A 220 12.63 -10.79 5.10
C HIS A 220 11.68 -11.15 6.25
N LEU A 221 10.38 -10.93 6.11
CA LEU A 221 9.40 -11.34 7.12
C LEU A 221 9.40 -12.87 7.34
N GLY A 222 9.56 -13.65 6.26
CA GLY A 222 9.70 -15.10 6.32
C GLY A 222 10.97 -15.53 7.07
N GLN A 223 12.10 -14.89 6.80
CA GLN A 223 13.37 -15.14 7.50
C GLN A 223 13.26 -14.79 8.98
N MET A 224 12.67 -13.63 9.31
CA MET A 224 12.44 -13.20 10.70
C MET A 224 11.54 -14.20 11.46
N ALA A 225 10.48 -14.70 10.81
CA ALA A 225 9.61 -15.73 11.38
C ALA A 225 10.35 -17.06 11.61
N GLN A 226 11.18 -17.49 10.66
CA GLN A 226 11.99 -18.70 10.81
C GLN A 226 13.00 -18.58 11.97
N GLN A 227 13.67 -17.43 12.09
CA GLN A 227 14.60 -17.17 13.19
C GLN A 227 13.90 -17.24 14.55
N TYR A 228 12.71 -16.64 14.67
CA TYR A 228 11.89 -16.74 15.88
C TYR A 228 11.57 -18.20 16.24
N LEU A 229 11.15 -19.01 15.25
CA LEU A 229 10.81 -20.43 15.47
C LEU A 229 12.02 -21.26 15.89
N VAL A 230 13.22 -20.95 15.38
CA VAL A 230 14.46 -21.62 15.78
C VAL A 230 14.83 -21.27 17.23
N VAL A 231 14.72 -19.99 17.61
CA VAL A 231 14.98 -19.54 19.00
C VAL A 231 14.01 -20.19 19.98
N VAL A 232 12.71 -20.23 19.66
CA VAL A 232 11.69 -20.86 20.52
C VAL A 232 11.93 -22.37 20.66
N LYS A 233 12.34 -23.06 19.58
CA LYS A 233 12.68 -24.49 19.64
C LYS A 233 13.91 -24.75 20.52
N SER A 234 14.96 -23.95 20.38
CA SER A 234 16.19 -24.07 21.20
C SER A 234 15.93 -23.81 22.69
N GLN A 235 15.09 -22.82 23.03
CA GLN A 235 14.70 -22.53 24.41
C GLN A 235 13.84 -23.65 25.04
N ARG A 236 12.94 -24.28 24.26
CA ARG A 236 12.19 -25.46 24.73
C ARG A 236 13.09 -26.67 24.99
N ILE A 237 14.12 -26.88 24.18
CA ILE A 237 15.08 -27.96 24.38
C ILE A 237 15.92 -27.72 25.65
N HIS A 238 16.34 -26.48 25.90
CA HIS A 238 17.11 -26.12 27.09
C HIS A 238 16.29 -26.21 28.40
N ASN A 239 15.01 -25.84 28.39
CA ASN A 239 14.16 -25.99 29.57
C ASN A 239 13.81 -27.44 29.92
N ASN A 240 13.94 -28.37 28.97
CA ASN A 240 13.76 -29.80 29.22
C ASN A 240 15.03 -30.50 29.77
N TYR A 241 16.17 -29.78 29.85
CA TYR A 241 17.44 -30.26 30.40
C TYR A 241 17.80 -29.49 31.68
N ARG A 242 16.89 -29.38 32.66
CA ARG A 242 17.31 -29.14 34.05
C ARG A 242 17.62 -30.50 34.69
N PRO A 243 18.88 -30.81 35.06
CA PRO A 243 19.15 -31.98 35.86
C PRO A 243 18.42 -31.82 37.20
N GLN A 244 17.60 -32.80 37.56
CA GLN A 244 17.04 -32.89 38.90
C GLN A 244 18.22 -32.92 39.87
N ARG A 245 18.38 -31.86 40.66
CA ARG A 245 19.28 -31.88 41.81
C ARG A 245 18.72 -32.92 42.78
N THR A 246 19.34 -34.09 42.82
CA THR A 246 19.18 -35.07 43.90
C THR A 246 19.60 -34.40 45.21
N LEU A 247 18.66 -34.39 46.17
CA LEU A 247 18.88 -34.06 47.58
C LEU A 247 19.77 -35.10 48.24
#